data_AF-A0A8C3PMI0-F1
#
_entry.id   AF-A0A8C3PMI0-F1
#
_cell.length_a   1.000
_cell.length_b   1.000
_cell.length_c   1.000
_cell.angle_alpha   90.00
_cell.angle_beta   90.00
_cell.angle_gamma   90.00
#
_symmetry.space_group_name_H-M   'P 1'
#
loop_
_entity.id
_entity.type
_entity.pdbx_description
1 polymer ?
#
loop_
_entity_poly.entity_id
_entity_poly.type
_entity_poly.pdbx_seq_one_letter_code
_entity_poly.pdbx_strand_id
1 'polypeptide(L)'
;MSTPIEVLCKGYPSEFSTYPNFRRSLRFDDKPDYSYLQQLFRNLFHHQSFSYDYVFDWLLTPEEFQQAFRSRDQSLERKQEGIQVDCVNPLPK
;
A
#
# COMPACT_ATOMS: atom_id res chain seq x y z
N MET A 1 12.68 -19.84 -10.89
CA MET A 1 13.17 -18.74 -10.04
C MET A 1 12.02 -18.29 -9.15
N SER A 2 12.10 -18.48 -7.83
CA SER A 2 11.08 -17.99 -6.89
C SER A 2 11.65 -16.77 -6.19
N THR A 3 10.95 -15.63 -6.26
CA THR A 3 11.34 -14.42 -5.54
C THR A 3 10.88 -14.52 -4.07
N PRO A 4 11.79 -14.35 -3.08
CA PRO A 4 11.39 -14.30 -1.68
C PRO A 4 10.44 -13.13 -1.41
N ILE A 5 9.47 -13.32 -0.52
CA ILE A 5 8.50 -12.26 -0.18
C ILE A 5 9.18 -11.02 0.41
N GLU A 6 10.22 -11.22 1.22
CA GLU A 6 11.01 -10.13 1.80
C GLU A 6 11.68 -9.27 0.72
N VAL A 7 12.13 -9.88 -0.37
CA VAL A 7 12.72 -9.17 -1.51
C VAL A 7 11.64 -8.46 -2.32
N LEU A 8 10.50 -9.13 -2.56
CA LEU A 8 9.38 -8.56 -3.30
C LEU A 8 8.77 -7.34 -2.61
N CYS A 9 8.66 -7.37 -1.28
CA CYS A 9 7.98 -6.36 -0.48
C CYS A 9 8.94 -5.35 0.15
N LYS A 10 10.23 -5.37 -0.22
CA LYS A 10 11.22 -4.42 0.31
C LYS A 10 10.83 -2.99 -0.02
N GLY A 11 10.84 -2.11 0.98
CA GLY A 11 10.47 -0.68 0.84
C GLY A 11 8.97 -0.39 0.93
N TYR A 12 8.12 -1.42 1.04
CA TYR A 12 6.69 -1.27 1.28
C TYR A 12 6.33 -1.55 2.75
N PRO A 13 5.16 -1.11 3.22
CA PRO A 13 4.67 -1.43 4.56
C PRO A 13 4.63 -2.95 4.82
N SER A 14 4.88 -3.34 6.08
CA SER A 14 4.99 -4.74 6.50
C SER A 14 3.74 -5.60 6.24
N GLU A 15 2.58 -4.96 6.09
CA GLU A 15 1.32 -5.58 5.70
C GLU A 15 1.42 -6.27 4.34
N PHE A 16 2.20 -5.70 3.41
CA PHE A 16 2.42 -6.26 2.08
C PHE A 16 3.25 -7.54 2.08
N SER A 17 4.11 -7.77 3.08
CA SER A 17 4.79 -9.05 3.27
C SER A 17 3.94 -10.03 4.10
N THR A 18 3.18 -9.51 5.06
CA THR A 18 2.27 -10.30 5.92
C THR A 18 1.18 -11.02 5.11
N TYR A 19 0.54 -10.32 4.17
CA TYR A 19 -0.53 -10.89 3.33
C TYR A 19 -0.08 -12.12 2.49
N PRO A 20 0.96 -12.06 1.65
CA PRO A 20 1.41 -13.20 0.87
C PRO A 20 1.99 -14.32 1.75
N ASN A 21 2.60 -14.00 2.89
CA ASN A 21 3.03 -15.01 3.87
C ASN A 21 1.82 -15.77 4.44
N PHE A 22 0.76 -15.06 4.84
CA PHE A 22 -0.49 -15.68 5.28
C PHE A 22 -1.04 -16.61 4.19
N ARG A 23 -1.16 -16.12 2.96
CA ARG A 23 -1.69 -16.91 1.83
C ARG A 23 -0.85 -18.16 1.53
N ARG A 24 0.48 -18.10 1.66
CA ARG A 24 1.36 -19.26 1.49
C ARG A 24 1.33 -20.25 2.66
N SER A 25 0.92 -19.79 3.85
CA SER A 25 0.82 -20.63 5.06
C SER A 25 -0.47 -21.43 5.16
N LEU A 26 -1.51 -21.05 4.41
CA LEU A 26 -2.79 -21.77 4.37
C LEU A 26 -2.62 -23.16 3.77
N ARG A 27 -3.22 -24.16 4.42
CA ARG A 27 -3.40 -25.50 3.85
C ARG A 27 -4.48 -25.47 2.77
N PHE A 28 -4.54 -26.52 1.98
CA PHE A 28 -5.51 -26.64 0.88
C PHE A 28 -6.97 -26.50 1.34
N ASP A 29 -7.33 -27.12 2.47
CA ASP A 29 -8.70 -27.10 3.02
C ASP A 29 -8.94 -25.97 4.03
N ASP A 30 -7.93 -25.13 4.30
CA ASP A 30 -8.09 -24.05 5.28
C ASP A 30 -9.00 -22.97 4.72
N LYS A 31 -9.97 -22.56 5.53
CA LYS A 31 -10.79 -21.38 5.24
C LYS A 31 -9.97 -20.12 5.56
N PRO A 32 -9.63 -19.27 4.57
CA PRO A 32 -8.92 -18.02 4.86
C PRO A 32 -9.76 -17.08 5.72
N ASP A 33 -9.12 -16.48 6.73
CA ASP A 33 -9.70 -15.39 7.52
C ASP A 33 -9.66 -14.08 6.72
N TYR A 34 -10.71 -13.86 5.94
CA TYR A 34 -10.85 -12.63 5.16
C TYR A 34 -11.00 -11.38 6.04
N SER A 35 -11.57 -11.51 7.24
CA SER A 35 -11.74 -10.37 8.15
C SER A 35 -10.39 -9.87 8.63
N TYR A 36 -9.49 -10.78 9.02
CA TYR A 36 -8.10 -10.44 9.35
C TYR A 36 -7.37 -9.75 8.19
N LEU A 37 -7.45 -10.32 6.98
CA LEU A 37 -6.76 -9.76 5.81
C LEU A 37 -7.29 -8.37 5.41
N GLN A 38 -8.60 -8.15 5.52
CA GLN A 38 -9.19 -6.83 5.31
C GLN A 38 -8.76 -5.85 6.40
N GLN A 39 -8.75 -6.29 7.67
CA GLN A 39 -8.35 -5.45 8.80
C GLN A 39 -6.89 -4.98 8.69
N LEU A 40 -6.01 -5.84 8.18
CA LEU A 40 -4.60 -5.53 7.94
C LEU A 40 -4.45 -4.25 7.09
N PHE A 41 -5.12 -4.19 5.94
CA PHE A 41 -5.05 -3.03 5.05
C PHE A 41 -5.89 -1.85 5.54
N ARG A 42 -7.02 -2.09 6.22
CA ARG A 42 -7.81 -1.01 6.84
C ARG A 42 -7.01 -0.28 7.91
N ASN A 43 -6.27 -1.01 8.75
CA ASN A 43 -5.38 -0.42 9.74
C ASN A 43 -4.30 0.42 9.07
N LEU A 44 -3.60 -0.14 8.08
CA LEU A 44 -2.58 0.60 7.33
C LEU A 44 -3.15 1.89 6.70
N PHE A 45 -4.35 1.82 6.13
CA PHE A 45 -5.03 2.95 5.52
C PHE A 45 -5.34 4.05 6.53
N HIS A 46 -5.85 3.70 7.71
CA HIS A 46 -6.10 4.66 8.79
C HIS A 46 -4.80 5.27 9.33
N HIS A 47 -3.73 4.48 9.49
CA HIS A 47 -2.43 4.97 9.94
C HIS A 47 -1.81 5.99 8.98
N GLN A 48 -2.06 5.83 7.68
CA GLN A 48 -1.65 6.78 6.65
C GLN A 48 -2.59 7.99 6.53
N SER A 49 -3.60 8.11 7.41
CA SER A 49 -4.56 9.23 7.44
C SER A 49 -5.32 9.43 6.12
N PHE A 50 -5.61 8.34 5.41
CA PHE A 50 -6.43 8.41 4.21
C PHE A 50 -7.92 8.45 4.54
N SER A 51 -8.71 9.03 3.62
CA SER A 51 -10.17 9.13 3.72
C SER A 51 -10.84 8.07 2.86
N TYR A 52 -11.90 7.45 3.39
CA TYR A 52 -12.76 6.53 2.63
C TYR A 52 -13.77 7.30 1.77
N ASP A 53 -13.27 8.08 0.81
CA ASP A 53 -14.06 8.94 -0.10
C ASP A 53 -14.34 8.28 -1.46
N TYR A 54 -13.80 7.08 -1.70
CA TYR A 54 -13.85 6.36 -2.98
C TYR A 54 -13.21 7.12 -4.15
N VAL A 55 -12.33 8.07 -3.86
CA VAL A 55 -11.54 8.78 -4.87
C VAL A 55 -10.26 7.99 -5.14
N PHE A 56 -10.15 7.46 -6.36
CA PHE A 56 -9.00 6.69 -6.81
C PHE A 56 -8.20 7.47 -7.86
N ASP A 57 -6.94 7.09 -8.04
CA ASP A 57 -6.03 7.78 -8.98
C ASP A 57 -6.59 7.87 -10.41
N TRP A 58 -7.33 6.86 -10.87
CA TRP A 58 -7.95 6.86 -12.22
C TRP A 58 -9.20 7.73 -12.34
N LEU A 59 -9.75 8.23 -11.23
CA LEU A 59 -10.86 9.19 -11.21
C LEU A 59 -10.37 10.63 -11.27
N LEU A 60 -9.07 10.86 -11.03
CA LEU A 60 -8.47 12.19 -11.01
C LEU A 60 -8.05 12.63 -12.40
N THR A 61 -8.29 13.90 -12.71
CA THR A 61 -7.63 14.58 -13.82
C THR A 61 -6.12 14.75 -13.51
N PRO A 62 -5.26 14.97 -14.53
CA PRO A 62 -3.83 15.20 -14.30
C PRO A 62 -3.53 16.33 -13.31
N GLU A 63 -4.36 17.38 -13.32
CA GLU A 63 -4.25 18.54 -12.43
C GLU A 63 -4.56 18.16 -10.97
N GLU A 64 -5.66 17.45 -10.74
CA GLU A 64 -6.05 16.95 -9.42
C GLU A 64 -5.04 15.92 -8.88
N PHE A 65 -4.54 15.04 -9.74
CA PHE A 65 -3.50 14.07 -9.38
C PHE A 65 -2.23 14.77 -8.90
N GLN A 66 -1.78 15.81 -9.62
CA GLN A 66 -0.56 16.55 -9.25
C GLN A 66 -0.73 17.36 -7.96
N GLN A 67 -1.94 17.83 -7.66
CA GLN A 67 -2.25 18.47 -6.38
C GLN A 67 -2.24 17.45 -5.23
N ALA A 68 -2.96 16.33 -5.39
CA ALA A 68 -3.04 15.26 -4.39
C ALA A 68 -1.66 14.68 -4.05
N PHE A 69 -0.82 14.46 -5.07
CA PHE A 69 0.55 13.95 -4.90
C PHE A 69 1.41 14.91 -4.07
N ARG A 70 1.40 16.21 -4.40
CA ARG A 70 2.15 17.23 -3.65
C ARG A 70 1.74 17.32 -2.18
N SER A 71 0.45 17.17 -1.89
CA SER A 71 -0.05 17.16 -0.51
C SER A 71 0.41 15.92 0.29
N ARG A 72 0.57 14.76 -0.39
CA ARG A 72 1.07 13.52 0.21
C ARG A 72 2.56 13.60 0.52
N ASP A 73 3.40 14.01 -0.42
CA ASP A 73 4.86 14.10 -0.22
C ASP A 73 5.23 14.99 0.97
N GLN A 74 4.62 16.18 1.07
CA GLN A 74 4.83 17.10 2.20
C GLN A 74 4.41 16.50 3.54
N SER A 75 3.50 15.53 3.54
CA SER A 75 3.03 14.86 4.76
C SER A 75 3.90 13.66 5.14
N LEU A 76 4.56 13.04 4.17
CA LEU A 76 5.52 11.95 4.36
C LEU A 76 6.88 12.48 4.83
N GLU A 77 7.36 13.59 4.27
CA GLU A 77 8.59 14.29 4.71
C GLU A 77 8.51 14.74 6.17
N ARG A 78 7.32 15.09 6.67
CA ARG A 78 7.10 15.43 8.09
C ARG A 78 7.06 14.21 9.02
N LYS A 79 6.81 13.00 8.49
CA LYS A 79 6.57 11.81 9.32
C LYS A 79 7.75 10.83 9.37
N GLN A 80 8.73 10.88 8.46
CA GLN A 80 9.90 9.99 8.50
C GLN A 80 11.13 10.60 7.80
N GLU A 81 12.15 10.96 8.59
CA GLU A 81 13.52 10.62 8.21
C GLU A 81 13.56 9.09 8.04
N GLY A 82 13.57 8.57 6.80
CA GLY A 82 14.04 7.21 6.55
C GLY A 82 13.19 6.24 5.71
N ILE A 83 12.06 6.63 5.09
CA ILE A 83 11.39 5.75 4.12
C ILE A 83 11.00 6.53 2.86
N GLN A 84 11.86 6.45 1.84
CA GLN A 84 11.55 6.89 0.49
C GLN A 84 10.66 5.84 -0.17
N VAL A 85 9.35 6.02 -0.04
CA VAL A 85 8.39 5.39 -0.95
C VAL A 85 8.45 6.17 -2.25
N ASP A 86 9.33 5.74 -3.16
CA ASP A 86 9.25 6.15 -4.56
C ASP A 86 7.93 5.59 -5.11
N CYS A 87 6.86 6.35 -4.92
CA CYS A 87 5.60 6.12 -5.59
C CYS A 87 5.91 6.34 -7.08
N VAL A 88 6.05 5.20 -7.77
CA VAL A 88 6.21 5.01 -9.21
C VAL A 88 5.86 6.29 -9.97
N ASN A 89 6.89 6.89 -10.58
CA ASN A 89 6.75 8.01 -11.50
C ASN A 89 5.52 7.79 -12.40
N PRO A 90 4.74 8.84 -12.68
CA PRO A 90 3.56 8.73 -13.52
C PRO A 90 3.94 8.01 -14.81
N LEU A 91 3.34 6.84 -15.03
CA LEU A 91 3.48 6.13 -16.28
C LEU A 91 2.92 7.06 -17.36
N PRO A 92 3.72 7.44 -18.36
CA PRO A 92 3.18 8.18 -19.49
C PRO A 92 2.08 7.33 -20.13
N LYS A 93 0.95 7.97 -20.46
CA LYS A 93 -0.09 7.35 -21.29
C LYS A 93 0.51 6.92 -22.64
#